data_AF-A0A6A5SCH3-F1
#
_entry.id   AF-A0A6A5SCH3-F1
#
_cell.length_a   1.000
_cell.length_b   1.000
_cell.length_c   1.000
_cell.angle_alpha   90.00
_cell.angle_beta   90.00
_cell.angle_gamma   90.00
#
_symmetry.space_group_name_H-M   'P 1'
#
loop_
_entity.id
_entity.type
_entity.pdbx_description
1 polymer ?
#
loop_
_entity_poly.entity_id
_entity_poly.type
_entity_poly.pdbx_seq_one_letter_code
_entity_poly.pdbx_strand_id
1 'polypeptide(L)'
;MSKRDFYLLFHTAWHASFKETTILWAFEATGLLPFNLQRVLQRFTAEASGNNSDLSRLSASDWMKIERLMRRVVTDQGDRQVKKLSQVLHTNSVQNALLKHKVHQLQEALKHKKKRRRQGKALPLQEPEETHEEEQQQHQKLQAAQRRKEAKQAKAEAVQQRRQARAGARVLREKLKANQVANQAMRQAARRTASRLYKAVQLSQKG
;
A
#
# COMPACT_ATOMS: atom_id res chain seq x y z
N MET A 1 -50.07 -33.16 38.85
CA MET A 1 -50.70 -31.83 38.72
C MET A 1 -51.19 -31.66 37.29
N SER A 2 -52.44 -31.25 37.09
CA SER A 2 -52.93 -30.98 35.74
C SER A 2 -52.40 -29.62 35.25
N LYS A 3 -52.40 -29.38 33.94
CA LYS A 3 -52.01 -28.08 33.36
C LYS A 3 -52.87 -26.93 33.90
N ARG A 4 -54.14 -27.20 34.23
CA ARG A 4 -55.05 -26.22 34.82
C ARG A 4 -54.61 -25.83 36.23
N ASP A 5 -54.26 -26.81 37.05
CA ASP A 5 -53.81 -26.56 38.43
C ASP A 5 -52.51 -25.78 38.47
N PHE A 6 -51.57 -26.10 37.58
CA PHE A 6 -50.32 -25.34 37.42
C PHE A 6 -50.60 -23.89 37.02
N TYR A 7 -51.45 -23.65 36.03
CA TYR A 7 -51.75 -22.30 35.57
C TYR A 7 -52.44 -21.47 36.66
N LEU A 8 -53.37 -22.06 37.41
CA LEU A 8 -54.03 -21.39 38.53
C LEU A 8 -53.02 -20.95 39.60
N LEU A 9 -52.12 -21.84 40.03
CA LEU A 9 -51.10 -21.52 41.02
C LEU A 9 -50.05 -20.54 40.49
N PHE A 10 -49.63 -20.68 39.25
CA PHE A 10 -48.70 -19.76 38.61
C PHE A 10 -49.32 -18.37 38.48
N HIS A 11 -50.56 -18.27 38.02
CA HIS A 11 -51.23 -16.99 37.79
C HIS A 11 -51.49 -16.26 39.12
N THR A 12 -51.88 -16.97 40.18
CA THR A 12 -52.03 -16.35 41.52
C THR A 12 -50.68 -15.89 42.08
N ALA A 13 -49.63 -16.70 41.97
CA ALA A 13 -48.28 -16.32 42.38
C ALA A 13 -47.70 -15.18 41.53
N TRP A 14 -48.01 -15.12 40.24
CA TRP A 14 -47.59 -14.07 39.33
C TRP A 14 -48.17 -12.71 39.74
N HIS A 15 -49.48 -12.62 39.94
CA HIS A 15 -50.12 -11.38 40.41
C HIS A 15 -49.71 -11.01 41.85
N ALA A 16 -49.33 -11.99 42.67
CA ALA A 16 -48.80 -11.73 44.00
C ALA A 16 -47.38 -11.12 43.97
N SER A 17 -46.53 -11.57 43.03
CA SER A 17 -45.11 -11.19 42.94
C SER A 17 -44.85 -9.98 42.05
N PHE A 18 -45.54 -9.83 40.91
CA PHE A 18 -45.40 -8.71 39.97
C PHE A 18 -46.23 -7.50 40.38
N LYS A 19 -45.97 -6.97 41.58
CA LYS A 19 -46.48 -5.68 42.03
C LYS A 19 -45.43 -4.60 41.84
N GLU A 20 -45.86 -3.39 41.50
CA GLU A 20 -44.96 -2.24 41.32
C GLU A 20 -44.02 -2.05 42.51
N THR A 21 -44.53 -2.19 43.74
CA THR A 21 -43.74 -2.09 44.97
C THR A 21 -42.65 -3.17 45.07
N THR A 22 -42.99 -4.43 44.78
CA THR A 22 -42.04 -5.56 44.81
C THR A 22 -40.97 -5.42 43.72
N ILE A 23 -41.37 -4.94 42.54
CA ILE A 23 -40.47 -4.69 41.43
C ILE A 23 -39.47 -3.58 41.79
N LEU A 24 -39.96 -2.46 42.35
CA LEU A 24 -39.11 -1.36 42.81
C LEU A 24 -38.13 -1.82 43.91
N TRP A 25 -38.60 -2.60 44.89
CA TRP A 25 -37.73 -3.17 45.93
C TRP A 25 -36.70 -4.17 45.37
N ALA A 26 -37.05 -4.98 44.38
CA ALA A 26 -36.11 -5.90 43.76
C ALA A 26 -34.98 -5.14 43.04
N PHE A 27 -35.30 -4.03 42.37
CA PHE A 27 -34.30 -3.17 41.73
C PHE A 27 -33.46 -2.38 42.73
N GLU A 28 -34.06 -1.94 43.84
CA GLU A 28 -33.37 -1.29 44.95
C GLU A 28 -32.37 -2.26 45.62
N ALA A 29 -32.81 -3.46 45.95
CA ALA A 29 -31.99 -4.49 46.61
C ALA A 29 -30.84 -5.00 45.71
N THR A 30 -31.07 -5.09 44.40
CA THR A 30 -30.04 -5.51 43.44
C THR A 30 -29.09 -4.38 43.03
N GLY A 31 -29.42 -3.12 43.35
CA GLY A 31 -28.63 -1.95 42.95
C GLY A 31 -28.55 -1.75 41.43
N LEU A 32 -29.44 -2.39 40.66
CA LEU A 32 -29.38 -2.44 39.19
C LEU A 32 -30.12 -1.30 38.48
N LEU A 33 -30.72 -0.38 39.24
CA LEU A 33 -31.25 0.87 38.68
C LEU A 33 -30.27 2.01 38.96
N PRO A 34 -29.90 2.84 37.97
CA PRO A 34 -29.34 4.14 38.30
C PRO A 34 -30.40 4.93 39.06
N PHE A 35 -30.16 5.22 40.34
CA PHE A 35 -31.06 5.95 41.25
C PHE A 35 -31.54 7.32 40.74
N ASN A 36 -31.05 7.78 39.59
CA ASN A 36 -31.45 9.02 38.93
C ASN A 36 -31.63 8.81 37.42
N LEU A 37 -32.86 8.47 36.98
CA LEU A 37 -33.21 8.32 35.56
C LEU A 37 -32.88 9.57 34.73
N GLN A 38 -33.10 10.75 35.30
CA GLN A 38 -32.78 12.04 34.68
C GLN A 38 -31.31 12.12 34.25
N ARG A 39 -30.38 11.57 35.04
CA ARG A 39 -28.94 11.60 34.75
C ARG A 39 -28.58 10.68 33.58
N VAL A 40 -29.36 9.62 33.35
CA VAL A 40 -29.24 8.75 32.16
C VAL A 40 -29.79 9.47 30.94
N LEU A 41 -30.96 10.09 31.05
CA LEU A 41 -31.59 10.84 29.95
C LEU A 41 -30.74 12.05 29.52
N GLN A 42 -30.05 12.71 30.47
CA GLN A 42 -29.12 13.81 30.17
C GLN A 42 -27.91 13.38 29.33
N ARG A 43 -27.43 12.13 29.47
CA ARG A 43 -26.33 11.62 28.64
C ARG A 43 -26.70 11.56 27.16
N PHE A 44 -27.97 11.28 26.85
CA PHE A 44 -28.44 11.18 25.47
C PHE A 44 -28.83 12.52 24.84
N THR A 45 -29.09 13.55 25.67
CA THR A 45 -29.42 14.90 25.18
C THR A 45 -28.18 15.78 24.98
N ALA A 46 -27.13 15.60 25.78
CA ALA A 46 -25.86 16.30 25.60
C ALA A 46 -25.20 15.98 24.23
N GLU A 47 -25.35 14.74 23.74
CA GLU A 47 -24.88 14.31 22.42
C GLU A 47 -25.65 14.98 21.25
N ALA A 48 -26.85 15.53 21.50
CA ALA A 48 -27.66 16.15 20.45
C ALA A 48 -27.33 17.63 20.22
N SER A 49 -26.77 18.35 21.21
CA SER A 49 -26.60 19.81 21.13
C SER A 49 -25.23 20.28 20.65
N GLY A 50 -24.25 19.39 20.52
CA GLY A 50 -22.87 19.78 20.24
C GLY A 50 -22.24 19.00 19.12
N ASN A 51 -22.77 19.05 17.89
CA ASN A 51 -22.07 18.49 16.73
C ASN A 51 -22.55 19.06 15.38
N ASN A 52 -22.42 20.37 15.19
CA ASN A 52 -22.45 20.96 13.84
C ASN A 52 -21.06 21.01 13.17
N SER A 53 -20.01 20.51 13.85
CA SER A 53 -18.61 20.54 13.38
C SER A 53 -18.10 19.21 12.81
N ASP A 54 -18.96 18.20 12.67
CA ASP A 54 -18.56 16.81 12.38
C ASP A 54 -18.57 16.45 10.87
N LEU A 55 -18.67 17.44 9.98
CA LEU A 55 -18.60 17.24 8.53
C LEU A 55 -17.16 17.00 8.03
N SER A 56 -16.14 17.19 8.87
CA SER A 56 -14.72 17.15 8.45
C SER A 56 -14.09 15.75 8.41
N ARG A 57 -14.77 14.71 8.92
CA ARG A 57 -14.27 13.32 8.91
C ARG A 57 -15.20 12.33 8.21
N LEU A 58 -15.77 12.74 7.07
CA LEU A 58 -16.42 11.78 6.17
C LEU A 58 -15.36 10.86 5.58
N SER A 59 -15.13 9.72 6.26
CA SER A 59 -14.42 8.62 5.64
C SER A 59 -15.25 8.14 4.45
N ALA A 60 -14.62 8.03 3.27
CA ALA A 60 -15.27 7.54 2.06
C ALA A 60 -15.87 6.12 2.22
N SER A 61 -15.53 5.40 3.29
CA SER A 61 -16.12 4.10 3.64
C SER A 61 -17.50 4.16 4.26
N ASP A 62 -17.94 5.32 4.75
CA ASP A 62 -19.10 5.41 5.64
C ASP A 62 -20.33 5.82 4.83
N TRP A 63 -20.82 4.91 3.99
CA TRP A 63 -21.95 5.17 3.08
C TRP A 63 -23.17 5.74 3.81
N MET A 64 -23.44 5.29 5.04
CA MET A 64 -24.55 5.81 5.89
C MET A 64 -24.42 7.30 6.15
N LYS A 65 -23.19 7.82 6.32
CA LYS A 65 -22.95 9.25 6.52
C LYS A 65 -23.16 10.03 5.23
N ILE A 66 -22.68 9.47 4.11
CA ILE A 66 -22.83 10.08 2.78
C ILE A 66 -24.32 10.10 2.36
N GLU A 67 -25.07 9.03 2.62
CA GLU A 67 -26.50 8.92 2.34
C GLU A 67 -27.31 9.93 3.18
N ARG A 68 -26.99 10.07 4.48
CA ARG A 68 -27.62 11.08 5.34
C ARG A 68 -27.38 12.51 4.83
N LEU A 69 -26.19 12.78 4.31
CA LEU A 69 -25.87 14.06 3.69
C LEU A 69 -26.60 14.27 2.37
N MET A 70 -26.64 13.26 1.50
CA MET A 70 -27.44 13.32 0.29
C MET A 70 -28.90 13.65 0.61
N ARG A 71 -29.50 13.01 1.61
CA ARG A 71 -30.87 13.29 2.04
C ARG A 71 -31.08 14.69 2.62
N ARG A 72 -30.04 15.30 3.17
CA ARG A 72 -30.07 16.68 3.71
C ARG A 72 -29.89 17.73 2.61
N VAL A 73 -29.03 17.45 1.62
CA VAL A 73 -28.67 18.39 0.55
C VAL A 73 -29.67 18.34 -0.61
N VAL A 74 -30.21 17.16 -0.91
CA VAL A 74 -31.14 16.96 -2.01
C VAL A 74 -32.57 17.16 -1.52
N THR A 75 -33.25 18.16 -2.08
CA THR A 75 -34.65 18.49 -1.76
C THR A 75 -35.63 17.48 -2.37
N ASP A 76 -35.36 16.97 -3.57
CA ASP A 76 -36.18 15.94 -4.24
C ASP A 76 -35.56 14.55 -4.13
N GLN A 77 -35.94 13.82 -3.06
CA GLN A 77 -35.51 12.44 -2.85
C GLN A 77 -36.17 11.44 -3.81
N GLY A 78 -37.21 11.87 -4.53
CA GLY A 78 -37.97 11.05 -5.46
C GLY A 78 -37.28 10.88 -6.81
N ASP A 79 -36.37 11.80 -7.16
CA ASP A 79 -35.69 11.84 -8.45
C ASP A 79 -34.94 10.53 -8.75
N ARG A 80 -35.11 10.07 -9.99
CA ARG A 80 -34.49 8.87 -10.52
C ARG A 80 -32.96 8.98 -10.50
N GLN A 81 -32.40 10.18 -10.69
CA GLN A 81 -30.95 10.38 -10.65
C GLN A 81 -30.39 10.18 -9.24
N VAL A 82 -31.07 10.72 -8.24
CA VAL A 82 -30.71 10.61 -6.81
C VAL A 82 -30.76 9.15 -6.37
N LYS A 83 -31.80 8.40 -6.76
CA LYS A 83 -31.91 6.96 -6.50
C LYS A 83 -30.79 6.17 -7.15
N LYS A 84 -30.42 6.51 -8.40
CA LYS A 84 -29.30 5.86 -9.10
C LYS A 84 -27.96 6.13 -8.42
N LEU A 85 -27.74 7.36 -7.96
CA LEU A 85 -26.53 7.73 -7.20
C LEU A 85 -26.44 6.99 -5.87
N SER A 86 -27.54 6.93 -5.11
CA SER A 86 -27.61 6.15 -3.86
C SER A 86 -27.32 4.67 -4.12
N GLN A 87 -27.92 4.07 -5.16
CA GLN A 87 -27.64 2.68 -5.54
C GLN A 87 -26.17 2.43 -5.88
N VAL A 88 -25.56 3.31 -6.68
CA VAL A 88 -24.13 3.20 -7.02
C VAL A 88 -23.26 3.33 -5.77
N LEU A 89 -23.56 4.30 -4.90
CA LEU A 89 -22.85 4.49 -3.64
C LEU A 89 -22.90 3.24 -2.76
N HIS A 90 -24.07 2.62 -2.60
CA HIS A 90 -24.23 1.36 -1.88
C HIS A 90 -23.38 0.24 -2.49
N THR A 91 -23.48 0.03 -3.81
CA THR A 91 -22.72 -1.03 -4.49
C THR A 91 -21.22 -0.84 -4.34
N ASN A 92 -20.73 0.40 -4.48
CA ASN A 92 -19.31 0.72 -4.32
C ASN A 92 -18.85 0.50 -2.88
N SER A 93 -19.66 0.90 -1.88
CA SER A 93 -19.36 0.66 -0.48
C SER A 93 -19.22 -0.83 -0.15
N VAL A 94 -20.13 -1.66 -0.67
CA VAL A 94 -20.08 -3.12 -0.48
C VAL A 94 -18.84 -3.71 -1.15
N GLN A 95 -18.55 -3.32 -2.40
CA GLN A 95 -17.35 -3.77 -3.12
C GLN A 95 -16.07 -3.37 -2.40
N ASN A 96 -15.98 -2.15 -1.88
CA ASN A 96 -14.82 -1.68 -1.13
C ASN A 96 -14.63 -2.46 0.18
N ALA A 97 -15.71 -2.77 0.90
CA ALA A 97 -15.65 -3.62 2.09
C ALA A 97 -15.13 -5.04 1.76
N LEU A 98 -15.63 -5.64 0.67
CA LEU A 98 -15.18 -6.96 0.20
C LEU A 98 -13.71 -6.94 -0.21
N LEU A 99 -13.26 -5.90 -0.92
CA LEU A 99 -11.87 -5.73 -1.32
C LEU A 99 -10.95 -5.58 -0.10
N LYS A 100 -11.32 -4.76 0.89
CA LYS A 100 -10.57 -4.61 2.14
C LYS A 100 -10.43 -5.94 2.86
N HIS A 101 -11.51 -6.70 2.95
CA HIS A 101 -11.50 -8.03 3.55
C HIS A 101 -10.59 -8.99 2.76
N LYS A 102 -10.64 -8.97 1.43
CA LYS A 102 -9.77 -9.81 0.59
C LYS A 102 -8.29 -9.46 0.76
N VAL A 103 -7.95 -8.18 0.81
CA VAL A 103 -6.59 -7.70 1.09
C VAL A 103 -6.13 -8.19 2.46
N HIS A 104 -6.98 -8.08 3.48
CA HIS A 104 -6.68 -8.58 4.82
C HIS A 104 -6.43 -10.10 4.83
N GLN A 105 -7.31 -10.89 4.20
CA GLN A 105 -7.13 -12.35 4.07
C GLN A 105 -5.83 -12.72 3.35
N LEU A 106 -5.47 -12.00 2.29
CA LEU A 106 -4.22 -12.23 1.55
C LEU A 106 -3.00 -11.90 2.43
N GLN A 107 -3.06 -10.83 3.21
CA GLN A 107 -2.00 -10.48 4.16
C GLN A 107 -1.83 -11.56 5.24
N GLU A 108 -2.92 -12.06 5.82
CA GLU A 108 -2.87 -13.16 6.78
C GLU A 108 -2.34 -14.45 6.16
N ALA A 109 -2.80 -14.83 4.97
CA ALA A 109 -2.27 -15.98 4.23
C ALA A 109 -0.76 -15.85 3.98
N LEU A 110 -0.27 -14.65 3.67
CA LEU A 110 1.15 -14.36 3.47
C LEU A 110 1.94 -14.48 4.78
N LYS A 111 1.39 -13.97 5.90
CA LYS A 111 1.98 -14.16 7.24
C LYS A 111 2.07 -15.64 7.60
N HIS A 112 1.00 -16.41 7.42
CA HIS A 112 0.99 -17.85 7.65
C HIS A 112 2.00 -18.58 6.77
N LYS A 113 2.09 -18.26 5.47
CA LYS A 113 3.08 -18.84 4.56
C LYS A 113 4.52 -18.53 5.00
N LYS A 114 4.79 -17.30 5.44
CA LYS A 114 6.10 -16.91 6.00
C LYS A 114 6.39 -17.68 7.30
N LYS A 115 5.41 -17.81 8.21
CA LYS A 115 5.55 -18.56 9.46
C LYS A 115 5.81 -20.03 9.20
N ARG A 116 5.07 -20.67 8.29
CA ARG A 116 5.30 -22.06 7.86
C ARG A 116 6.70 -22.25 7.28
N ARG A 117 7.21 -21.32 6.46
CA ARG A 117 8.60 -21.35 5.96
C ARG A 117 9.65 -21.23 7.08
N ARG A 118 9.32 -20.57 8.19
CA ARG A 118 10.20 -20.52 9.37
C ARG A 118 10.16 -21.82 10.17
N GLN A 119 8.99 -22.44 10.31
CA GLN A 119 8.81 -23.72 11.02
C GLN A 119 9.32 -24.94 10.24
N GLY A 120 9.29 -24.89 8.90
CA GLY A 120 9.87 -25.92 8.04
C GLY A 120 11.40 -25.88 7.96
N LYS A 121 12.05 -24.94 8.65
CA LYS A 121 13.47 -25.09 9.00
C LYS A 121 13.50 -26.03 10.19
N ALA A 122 13.99 -27.26 9.99
CA ALA A 122 14.18 -28.19 11.09
C ALA A 122 14.93 -27.46 12.22
N LEU A 123 14.37 -27.50 13.43
CA LEU A 123 15.12 -27.20 14.63
C LEU A 123 16.26 -28.23 14.67
N PRO A 124 17.54 -27.84 14.75
CA PRO A 124 18.60 -28.78 15.08
C PRO A 124 18.23 -29.39 16.43
N LEU A 125 18.02 -30.70 16.44
CA LEU A 125 17.65 -31.48 17.60
C LEU A 125 18.85 -32.39 17.89
N GLN A 126 19.95 -31.80 18.36
CA GLN A 126 20.95 -32.53 19.12
C GLN A 126 21.86 -31.64 19.97
N GLU A 127 22.32 -32.26 21.05
CA GLU A 127 23.01 -31.74 22.24
C GLU A 127 24.51 -31.40 21.98
N PRO A 128 25.28 -30.85 22.95
CA PRO A 128 26.20 -29.71 22.81
C PRO A 128 27.62 -30.00 22.24
N GLU A 129 27.74 -30.74 21.13
CA GLU A 129 28.98 -30.74 20.33
C GLU A 129 28.91 -29.77 19.11
N GLU A 130 27.73 -29.27 18.76
CA GLU A 130 27.47 -28.46 17.55
C GLU A 130 28.13 -27.07 17.55
N THR A 131 28.63 -26.55 18.67
CA THR A 131 29.13 -25.16 18.75
C THR A 131 30.28 -24.89 17.78
N HIS A 132 31.22 -25.84 17.61
CA HIS A 132 32.34 -25.66 16.67
C HIS A 132 31.92 -25.82 15.21
N GLU A 133 31.01 -26.74 14.91
CA GLU A 133 30.52 -26.92 13.54
C GLU A 133 29.62 -25.76 13.11
N GLU A 134 28.79 -25.23 14.01
CA GLU A 134 27.97 -24.06 13.78
C GLU A 134 28.82 -22.80 13.57
N GLU A 135 29.86 -22.58 14.39
CA GLU A 135 30.82 -21.50 14.19
C GLU A 135 31.50 -21.61 12.82
N GLN A 136 31.99 -22.79 12.45
CA GLN A 136 32.59 -23.02 11.14
C GLN A 136 31.61 -22.75 9.99
N GLN A 137 30.36 -23.22 10.11
CA GLN A 137 29.32 -22.94 9.13
C GLN A 137 28.96 -21.45 9.04
N GLN A 138 28.94 -20.73 10.17
CA GLN A 138 28.71 -19.30 10.21
C GLN A 138 29.88 -18.54 9.56
N HIS A 139 31.12 -18.88 9.89
CA HIS A 139 32.31 -18.34 9.24
C HIS A 139 32.31 -18.60 7.73
N GLN A 140 31.94 -19.81 7.30
CA GLN A 140 31.86 -20.16 5.88
C GLN A 140 30.75 -19.37 5.15
N LYS A 141 29.60 -19.14 5.80
CA LYS A 141 28.52 -18.28 5.29
C LYS A 141 28.95 -16.83 5.18
N LEU A 142 29.69 -16.31 6.17
CA LEU A 142 30.24 -14.96 6.16
C LEU A 142 31.25 -14.77 5.02
N GLN A 143 32.17 -15.71 4.85
CA GLN A 143 33.13 -15.70 3.74
C GLN A 143 32.42 -15.79 2.37
N ALA A 144 31.41 -16.66 2.24
CA ALA A 144 30.62 -16.75 1.01
C ALA A 144 29.85 -15.45 0.71
N ALA A 145 29.36 -14.75 1.74
CA ALA A 145 28.71 -13.45 1.59
C ALA A 145 29.69 -12.36 1.17
N GLN A 146 30.91 -12.35 1.72
CA GLN A 146 31.99 -11.44 1.32
C GLN A 146 32.40 -11.67 -0.14
N ARG A 147 32.69 -12.92 -0.53
CA ARG A 147 32.99 -13.27 -1.94
C ARG A 147 31.89 -12.86 -2.90
N ARG A 148 30.63 -12.97 -2.50
CA ARG A 148 29.48 -12.49 -3.32
C ARG A 148 29.44 -10.98 -3.46
N LYS A 149 29.82 -10.22 -2.42
CA LYS A 149 29.91 -8.75 -2.49
C LYS A 149 31.07 -8.33 -3.39
N GLU A 150 32.24 -8.92 -3.20
CA GLU A 150 33.43 -8.69 -4.04
C GLU A 150 33.15 -9.03 -5.51
N ALA A 151 32.56 -10.19 -5.79
CA ALA A 151 32.20 -10.56 -7.16
C ALA A 151 31.18 -9.60 -7.80
N LYS A 152 30.26 -9.02 -7.02
CA LYS A 152 29.35 -7.97 -7.51
C LYS A 152 30.09 -6.67 -7.81
N GLN A 153 31.02 -6.26 -6.94
CA GLN A 153 31.85 -5.07 -7.14
C GLN A 153 32.76 -5.24 -8.36
N ALA A 154 33.49 -6.34 -8.46
CA ALA A 154 34.35 -6.64 -9.61
C ALA A 154 33.56 -6.69 -10.93
N LYS A 155 32.34 -7.24 -10.93
CA LYS A 155 31.47 -7.21 -12.12
C LYS A 155 31.01 -5.79 -12.45
N ALA A 156 30.68 -4.96 -11.47
CA ALA A 156 30.30 -3.58 -11.68
C ALA A 156 31.46 -2.76 -12.26
N GLU A 157 32.67 -2.93 -11.72
CA GLU A 157 33.90 -2.30 -12.19
C GLU A 157 34.25 -2.75 -13.62
N ALA A 158 34.21 -4.05 -13.91
CA ALA A 158 34.45 -4.56 -15.26
C ALA A 158 33.44 -4.00 -16.28
N VAL A 159 32.16 -3.86 -15.89
CA VAL A 159 31.15 -3.22 -16.74
C VAL A 159 31.46 -1.73 -16.94
N GLN A 160 31.88 -1.00 -15.91
CA GLN A 160 32.27 0.41 -16.02
C GLN A 160 33.50 0.59 -16.92
N GLN A 161 34.55 -0.22 -16.73
CA GLN A 161 35.74 -0.21 -17.58
C GLN A 161 35.39 -0.52 -19.04
N ARG A 162 34.52 -1.51 -19.29
CA ARG A 162 34.06 -1.82 -20.66
C ARG A 162 33.28 -0.67 -21.28
N ARG A 163 32.49 0.07 -20.50
CA ARG A 163 31.80 1.29 -20.97
C ARG A 163 32.80 2.41 -21.30
N GLN A 164 33.78 2.64 -20.45
CA GLN A 164 34.83 3.64 -20.68
C GLN A 164 35.68 3.31 -21.91
N ALA A 165 36.09 2.05 -22.08
CA ALA A 165 36.82 1.60 -23.26
C ALA A 165 36.01 1.78 -24.56
N ARG A 166 34.70 1.47 -24.51
CA ARG A 166 33.80 1.70 -25.66
C ARG A 166 33.64 3.19 -25.98
N ALA A 167 33.53 4.05 -24.96
CA ALA A 167 33.46 5.50 -25.15
C ALA A 167 34.76 6.02 -25.76
N GLY A 168 35.92 5.61 -25.23
CA GLY A 168 37.23 5.97 -25.77
C GLY A 168 37.41 5.54 -27.22
N ALA A 169 37.04 4.30 -27.56
CA ALA A 169 37.10 3.80 -28.93
C ALA A 169 36.19 4.58 -29.90
N ARG A 170 35.00 5.02 -29.45
CA ARG A 170 34.12 5.88 -30.27
C ARG A 170 34.77 7.24 -30.56
N VAL A 171 35.28 7.90 -29.53
CA VAL A 171 35.96 9.20 -29.68
C VAL A 171 37.16 9.08 -30.62
N LEU A 172 37.97 8.03 -30.46
CA LEU A 172 39.13 7.80 -31.32
C LEU A 172 38.72 7.59 -32.79
N ARG A 173 37.66 6.81 -33.02
CA ARG A 173 37.11 6.57 -34.37
C ARG A 173 36.60 7.86 -35.01
N GLU A 174 35.94 8.73 -34.26
CA GLU A 174 35.49 10.04 -34.74
C GLU A 174 36.67 10.94 -35.09
N LYS A 175 37.70 11.01 -34.24
CA LYS A 175 38.94 11.77 -34.52
C LYS A 175 39.63 11.28 -35.78
N LEU A 176 39.75 9.96 -35.96
CA LEU A 176 40.36 9.39 -37.18
C LEU A 176 39.55 9.74 -38.43
N LYS A 177 38.22 9.67 -38.38
CA LYS A 177 37.36 10.08 -39.49
C LYS A 177 37.51 11.57 -39.79
N ALA A 178 37.50 12.43 -38.77
CA ALA A 178 37.70 13.87 -38.93
C ALA A 178 39.06 14.19 -39.57
N ASN A 179 40.14 13.53 -39.11
CA ASN A 179 41.47 13.67 -39.69
C ASN A 179 41.54 13.19 -41.15
N GLN A 180 40.87 12.09 -41.50
CA GLN A 180 40.79 11.63 -42.88
C GLN A 180 40.08 12.64 -43.78
N VAL A 181 38.94 13.19 -43.33
CA VAL A 181 38.19 14.22 -44.07
C VAL A 181 39.04 15.49 -44.21
N ALA A 182 39.70 15.95 -43.15
CA ALA A 182 40.59 17.10 -43.19
C ALA A 182 41.75 16.90 -44.17
N ASN A 183 42.38 15.73 -44.18
CA ASN A 183 43.44 15.40 -45.12
C ASN A 183 42.94 15.37 -46.58
N GLN A 184 41.75 14.82 -46.82
CA GLN A 184 41.15 14.84 -48.16
C GLN A 184 40.85 16.27 -48.62
N ALA A 185 40.28 17.11 -47.76
CA ALA A 185 40.03 18.52 -48.05
C ALA A 185 41.32 19.28 -48.35
N MET A 186 42.38 19.05 -47.58
CA MET A 186 43.70 19.66 -47.80
C MET A 186 44.31 19.25 -49.14
N ARG A 187 44.22 17.96 -49.51
CA ARG A 187 44.67 17.46 -50.82
C ARG A 187 43.87 18.07 -51.98
N GLN A 188 42.56 18.22 -51.82
CA GLN A 188 41.72 18.87 -52.83
C GLN A 188 42.06 20.36 -52.97
N ALA A 189 42.27 21.07 -51.86
CA ALA A 189 42.69 22.47 -51.86
C ALA A 189 44.05 22.64 -52.56
N ALA A 190 45.03 21.80 -52.25
CA ALA A 190 46.35 21.80 -52.89
C ALA A 190 46.28 21.53 -54.40
N ARG A 191 45.42 20.60 -54.85
CA ARG A 191 45.20 20.36 -56.29
C ARG A 191 44.59 21.57 -56.98
N ARG A 192 43.63 22.23 -56.33
CA ARG A 192 42.98 23.45 -56.85
C ARG A 192 43.98 24.61 -56.94
N THR A 193 44.82 24.82 -55.93
CA THR A 193 45.85 25.88 -55.96
C THR A 193 46.92 25.58 -57.00
N ALA A 194 47.42 24.35 -57.10
CA ALA A 194 48.37 23.96 -58.14
C ALA A 194 47.81 24.17 -59.56
N SER A 195 46.55 23.81 -59.79
CA SER A 195 45.88 24.04 -61.09
C SER A 195 45.74 25.52 -61.42
N ARG A 196 45.45 26.37 -60.41
CA ARG A 196 45.39 27.84 -60.58
C ARG A 196 46.76 28.43 -60.88
N LEU A 197 47.81 28.00 -60.17
CA LEU A 197 49.18 28.44 -60.41
C LEU A 197 49.66 28.05 -61.81
N TYR A 198 49.40 26.80 -62.23
CA TYR A 198 49.74 26.35 -63.58
C TYR A 198 49.07 27.20 -64.67
N LYS A 199 47.76 27.50 -64.52
CA LYS A 199 47.04 28.39 -65.43
C LYS A 199 47.62 29.82 -65.43
N ALA A 200 47.99 30.35 -64.26
CA ALA A 200 48.59 31.68 -64.16
C ALA A 200 49.97 31.77 -64.85
N VAL A 201 50.81 30.73 -64.71
CA VAL A 201 52.10 30.64 -65.40
C VAL A 201 51.91 30.54 -66.92
N GLN A 202 50.94 29.74 -67.38
CA GLN A 202 50.63 29.63 -68.81
C GLN A 202 50.12 30.94 -69.44
N LEU A 203 49.37 31.75 -68.68
CA LEU A 203 48.92 33.07 -69.14
C LEU A 203 50.07 34.07 -69.19
N SER A 204 51.01 34.00 -68.24
CA SER A 204 52.22 34.85 -68.20
C SER A 204 53.19 34.58 -69.37
N GLN A 205 53.26 33.34 -69.87
CA GLN A 205 54.14 32.96 -70.99
C GLN A 205 53.57 33.27 -72.39
N LYS A 206 52.30 33.69 -72.49
CA LYS A 206 51.61 33.99 -73.76
C LYS A 206 51.36 35.48 -74.00
N GLY A 207 51.83 36.35 -73.11
CA GLY A 207 51.90 37.81 -73.30
C GLY A 207 53.34 38.23 -73.53
#